data_AF-A0A6N6RPM0-F1
#
_entry.id   AF-A0A6N6RPM0-F1
#
_cell.length_a   1.000
_cell.length_b   1.000
_cell.length_c   1.000
_cell.angle_alpha   90.00
_cell.angle_beta   90.00
_cell.angle_gamma   90.00
#
_symmetry.space_group_name_H-M   'P 1'
#
loop_
_entity.id
_entity.type
_entity.pdbx_description
1 polymer ?
#
loop_
_entity_poly.entity_id
_entity_poly.type
_entity_poly.pdbx_seq_one_letter_code
_entity_poly.pdbx_strand_id
1 'polypeptide(L)'
;MHNQLQFQIRQIMSSYTSKGKKSAYKKKQMTRLVAILDEIMTKEGEPRLSAIGKAQIIRYWKRTTNESDKTRREKYSILNKFFLLYNVKVTVPEPRNCDISLKTEDLN
;
A
#
# COMPACT_ATOMS: atom_id res chain seq x y z
N MET A 1 -4.19 -14.76 10.95
CA MET A 1 -4.60 -14.22 9.63
C MET A 1 -3.42 -13.86 8.72
N HIS A 2 -2.24 -13.49 9.25
CA HIS A 2 -1.08 -13.04 8.47
C HIS A 2 -0.57 -13.99 7.38
N ASN A 3 -0.61 -15.32 7.59
CA ASN A 3 -0.01 -16.28 6.63
C ASN A 3 -0.79 -16.37 5.31
N GLN A 4 -2.12 -16.27 5.35
CA GLN A 4 -2.96 -16.37 4.15
C GLN A 4 -2.86 -15.10 3.30
N LEU A 5 -2.89 -13.92 3.93
CA LEU A 5 -2.68 -12.64 3.26
C LEU A 5 -1.30 -12.60 2.57
N GLN A 6 -0.25 -13.02 3.29
CA GLN A 6 1.10 -13.07 2.73
C GLN A 6 1.21 -14.02 1.53
N PHE A 7 0.57 -15.20 1.61
CA PHE A 7 0.52 -16.12 0.49
C PHE A 7 -0.17 -15.51 -0.72
N GLN A 8 -1.35 -14.91 -0.53
CA GLN A 8 -2.12 -14.29 -1.60
C GLN A 8 -1.36 -13.12 -2.26
N ILE A 9 -0.74 -12.24 -1.47
CA ILE A 9 0.09 -11.14 -1.99
C ILE A 9 1.27 -11.68 -2.82
N ARG A 10 1.92 -12.76 -2.37
CA ARG A 10 3.03 -13.39 -3.12
C ARG A 10 2.58 -13.99 -4.45
N GLN A 11 1.38 -14.58 -4.50
CA GLN A 11 0.82 -15.11 -5.75
C GLN A 11 0.54 -13.99 -6.75
N ILE A 12 -0.11 -12.91 -6.31
CA ILE A 12 -0.37 -11.72 -7.14
C ILE A 12 0.93 -11.11 -7.66
N MET A 13 1.95 -11.01 -6.79
CA MET A 13 3.26 -10.44 -7.11
C MET A 13 4.25 -11.49 -7.65
N SER A 14 3.78 -12.62 -8.16
CA SER A 14 4.63 -13.72 -8.66
C SER A 14 5.57 -13.25 -9.77
N SER A 15 5.07 -12.46 -10.74
CA SER A 15 5.88 -11.85 -11.82
C SER A 15 6.90 -10.81 -11.35
N TYR A 16 6.63 -10.15 -10.21
CA TYR A 16 7.58 -9.23 -9.60
C TYR A 16 8.74 -9.97 -8.91
N THR A 17 8.46 -11.19 -8.44
CA THR A 17 9.37 -12.01 -7.63
C THR A 17 10.03 -13.16 -8.39
N SER A 18 9.60 -13.46 -9.62
CA SER A 18 10.17 -14.49 -10.49
C SER A 18 11.22 -13.90 -11.44
N LYS A 19 12.29 -14.67 -11.69
CA LYS A 19 13.56 -14.38 -12.41
C LYS A 19 14.71 -13.81 -11.56
N GLY A 20 15.73 -14.67 -11.36
CA GLY A 20 17.07 -14.32 -10.85
C GLY A 20 17.20 -14.15 -9.33
N LYS A 21 18.42 -13.89 -8.84
CA LYS A 21 18.71 -13.51 -7.44
C LYS A 21 17.65 -12.51 -6.98
N LYS A 22 16.76 -12.91 -6.07
CA LYS A 22 15.80 -12.00 -5.42
C LYS A 22 16.61 -10.88 -4.77
N SER A 23 16.67 -9.71 -5.40
CA SER A 23 17.44 -8.59 -4.85
C SER A 23 16.91 -8.29 -3.45
N ALA A 24 17.81 -7.98 -2.52
CA ALA A 24 17.44 -7.62 -1.16
C ALA A 24 16.36 -6.52 -1.14
N TYR A 25 16.43 -5.62 -2.12
CA TYR A 25 15.42 -4.60 -2.38
C TYR A 25 14.02 -5.19 -2.63
N LYS A 26 13.85 -6.13 -3.57
CA LYS A 26 12.53 -6.73 -3.86
C LYS A 26 11.94 -7.43 -2.64
N LYS A 27 12.78 -8.12 -1.84
CA LYS A 27 12.34 -8.73 -0.56
C LYS A 27 11.84 -7.66 0.40
N LYS A 28 12.59 -6.58 0.59
CA LYS A 28 12.20 -5.43 1.43
C LYS A 28 10.88 -4.80 0.96
N GLN A 29 10.68 -4.66 -0.36
CA GLN A 29 9.44 -4.14 -0.92
C GLN A 29 8.24 -5.07 -0.67
N MET A 30 8.41 -6.40 -0.77
CA MET A 30 7.35 -7.35 -0.42
C MET A 30 6.97 -7.28 1.06
N THR A 31 7.96 -7.19 1.96
CA THR A 31 7.70 -7.02 3.40
C THR A 31 6.95 -5.71 3.67
N ARG A 32 7.36 -4.61 3.01
CA ARG A 32 6.66 -3.32 3.12
C ARG A 32 5.22 -3.40 2.62
N LEU A 33 4.98 -4.05 1.49
CA LEU A 33 3.63 -4.22 0.93
C LEU A 33 2.71 -4.98 1.90
N VAL A 34 3.20 -6.09 2.46
CA VAL A 34 2.45 -6.86 3.47
C VAL A 34 2.12 -5.99 4.67
N ALA A 35 3.11 -5.25 5.20
CA ALA A 35 2.90 -4.39 6.37
C ALA A 35 1.87 -3.27 6.11
N ILE A 36 1.93 -2.64 4.92
CA ILE A 36 0.95 -1.60 4.54
C ILE A 36 -0.47 -2.18 4.52
N LEU A 37 -0.66 -3.32 3.85
CA LEU A 37 -1.98 -3.92 3.68
C LEU A 37 -2.53 -4.44 5.01
N ASP A 38 -1.67 -5.03 5.84
CA ASP A 38 -2.02 -5.49 7.19
C ASP A 38 -2.44 -4.33 8.10
N GLU A 39 -1.72 -3.20 8.05
CA GLU A 39 -2.07 -2.00 8.79
C GLU A 39 -3.42 -1.42 8.35
N ILE A 40 -3.69 -1.38 7.04
CA ILE A 40 -4.98 -0.93 6.50
C ILE A 40 -6.10 -1.84 7.01
N MET A 41 -5.96 -3.16 6.85
CA MET A 41 -6.99 -4.12 7.28
C MET A 41 -7.25 -4.04 8.78
N THR A 42 -6.19 -3.95 9.59
CA THR A 42 -6.28 -3.89 11.05
C THR A 42 -7.02 -2.62 11.50
N LYS A 43 -6.75 -1.48 10.87
CA LYS A 43 -7.39 -0.21 11.24
C LYS A 43 -8.84 -0.08 10.77
N GLU A 44 -9.17 -0.69 9.63
CA GLU A 44 -10.53 -0.64 9.08
C GLU A 44 -11.43 -1.78 9.62
N GLY A 45 -10.86 -2.75 10.35
CA GLY A 45 -11.59 -3.90 10.90
C GLY A 45 -12.02 -4.92 9.85
N GLU A 46 -11.45 -4.86 8.65
CA GLU A 46 -11.86 -5.67 7.51
C GLU A 46 -10.65 -6.42 6.91
N PRO A 47 -10.57 -7.75 7.09
CA PRO A 47 -9.39 -8.54 6.72
C PRO A 47 -9.30 -8.90 5.22
N ARG A 48 -10.25 -8.46 4.40
CA ARG A 48 -10.29 -8.80 2.96
C ARG A 48 -9.58 -7.77 2.09
N LEU A 49 -8.68 -8.23 1.21
CA LEU A 49 -8.03 -7.38 0.19
C LEU A 49 -9.04 -6.65 -0.70
N SER A 50 -10.16 -7.30 -1.02
CA SER A 50 -11.22 -6.74 -1.87
C SER A 50 -11.92 -5.53 -1.26
N ALA A 51 -11.82 -5.34 0.06
CA ALA A 51 -12.40 -4.19 0.74
C ALA A 51 -11.48 -2.96 0.72
N ILE A 52 -10.22 -3.11 0.32
CA ILE A 52 -9.27 -2.00 0.24
C ILE A 52 -9.52 -1.25 -1.07
N GLY A 53 -10.19 -0.10 -0.95
CA GLY A 53 -10.40 0.86 -2.02
C GLY A 53 -9.63 2.16 -1.79
N LYS A 54 -9.92 3.16 -2.64
CA LYS A 54 -9.29 4.49 -2.59
C LYS A 54 -9.41 5.14 -1.21
N ALA A 55 -10.57 5.06 -0.56
CA ALA A 55 -10.82 5.70 0.74
C ALA A 55 -9.90 5.15 1.85
N GLN A 56 -9.72 3.83 1.90
CA GLN A 56 -8.84 3.17 2.87
C GLN A 56 -7.37 3.56 2.64
N ILE A 57 -6.96 3.70 1.37
CA ILE A 57 -5.61 4.16 1.02
C ILE A 57 -5.40 5.64 1.38
N ILE A 58 -6.39 6.51 1.18
CA ILE A 58 -6.31 7.91 1.65
C ILE A 58 -6.15 7.94 3.17
N ARG A 59 -6.98 7.18 3.90
CA ARG A 59 -6.89 7.10 5.37
C ARG A 59 -5.53 6.57 5.83
N TYR A 60 -4.94 5.62 5.11
CA TYR A 60 -3.56 5.18 5.33
C TYR A 60 -2.57 6.33 5.21
N TRP A 61 -2.63 7.10 4.12
CA TRP A 61 -1.73 8.23 3.92
C TRP A 61 -1.87 9.31 4.98
N LYS A 62 -3.10 9.60 5.43
CA LYS A 62 -3.38 10.54 6.52
C LYS A 62 -2.73 10.11 7.85
N ARG A 63 -2.61 8.81 8.11
CA ARG A 63 -1.95 8.28 9.33
C ARG A 63 -0.43 8.30 9.27
N THR A 64 0.14 8.25 8.07
CA THR A 64 1.59 8.22 7.85
C THR A 64 2.17 9.59 7.49
N THR A 65 1.49 10.69 7.85
CA THR A 65 1.92 12.06 7.53
C THR A 65 3.23 12.45 8.22
N ASN A 66 3.56 11.79 9.32
CA ASN A 66 4.83 11.92 10.03
C ASN A 66 6.03 11.27 9.30
N GLU A 67 5.79 10.47 8.25
CA GLU A 67 6.87 9.85 7.48
C GLU A 67 7.43 10.79 6.42
N SER A 68 8.74 10.66 6.15
CA SER A 68 9.38 11.40 5.07
C SER A 68 8.76 11.13 3.69
N ASP A 69 8.73 12.16 2.84
CA ASP A 69 8.32 12.10 1.44
C ASP A 69 8.95 10.93 0.68
N LYS A 70 10.25 10.70 0.88
CA LYS A 70 10.99 9.60 0.26
C LYS A 70 10.39 8.25 0.64
N THR A 71 10.08 8.05 1.92
CA THR A 71 9.50 6.80 2.44
C THR A 71 8.09 6.61 1.88
N ARG A 72 7.26 7.65 1.90
CA ARG A 72 5.89 7.59 1.37
C ARG A 72 5.87 7.33 -0.13
N ARG A 73 6.82 7.89 -0.90
CA ARG A 73 6.99 7.60 -2.35
C ARG A 73 7.40 6.15 -2.62
N GLU A 74 8.29 5.59 -1.81
CA GLU A 74 8.64 4.16 -1.90
C GLU A 74 7.42 3.27 -1.63
N LYS A 75 6.64 3.58 -0.58
CA LYS A 75 5.41 2.86 -0.25
C LYS A 75 4.35 2.97 -1.35
N TYR A 76 4.15 4.18 -1.87
CA TYR A 76 3.24 4.43 -3.00
C TYR A 76 3.62 3.58 -4.21
N SER A 77 4.91 3.54 -4.56
CA SER A 77 5.38 2.81 -5.76
C SER A 77 5.05 1.31 -5.69
N ILE A 78 5.25 0.68 -4.54
CA ILE A 78 4.94 -0.75 -4.37
C ILE A 78 3.44 -1.01 -4.26
N LEU A 79 2.69 -0.12 -3.61
CA LEU A 79 1.24 -0.23 -3.47
C LEU A 79 0.54 -0.07 -4.83
N ASN A 80 0.95 0.93 -5.62
CA ASN A 80 0.45 1.14 -6.98
C ASN A 80 0.72 -0.07 -7.87
N LYS A 81 1.94 -0.61 -7.82
CA LYS A 81 2.29 -1.81 -8.59
C LYS A 81 1.44 -3.02 -8.20
N PHE A 82 1.14 -3.19 -6.91
CA PHE A 82 0.26 -4.25 -6.45
C PHE A 82 -1.16 -4.09 -6.99
N PHE A 83 -1.78 -2.92 -6.86
CA PHE A 83 -3.16 -2.71 -7.33
C PHE A 83 -3.29 -2.76 -8.85
N LEU A 84 -2.26 -2.37 -9.60
CA LEU A 84 -2.22 -2.58 -11.05
C LEU A 84 -2.30 -4.06 -11.45
N LEU A 85 -1.82 -4.97 -10.60
CA LEU A 85 -1.88 -6.42 -10.85
C LEU A 85 -3.14 -7.06 -10.23
N TYR A 86 -3.53 -6.61 -9.04
CA TYR A 86 -4.64 -7.19 -8.28
C TYR A 86 -6.00 -6.70 -8.75
N ASN A 87 -6.16 -5.38 -8.91
CA ASN A 87 -7.43 -4.75 -9.25
C ASN A 87 -7.19 -3.35 -9.84
N VAL A 88 -7.13 -3.28 -11.17
CA VAL A 88 -6.87 -2.05 -11.94
C VAL A 88 -7.92 -0.94 -11.67
N LYS A 89 -9.12 -1.30 -11.19
CA LYS A 89 -10.17 -0.33 -10.86
C LYS A 89 -9.83 0.48 -9.60
N VAL A 90 -8.93 0.01 -8.74
CA VAL A 90 -8.50 0.74 -7.55
C VAL A 90 -7.35 1.67 -7.90
N THR A 91 -7.66 2.97 -7.97
CA THR A 91 -6.62 3.99 -8.08
C THR A 91 -5.93 4.19 -6.74
N VAL A 92 -4.61 4.02 -6.71
CA VAL A 92 -3.79 4.39 -5.56
C VAL A 92 -3.49 5.89 -5.65
N PRO A 93 -4.04 6.74 -4.77
CA PRO A 93 -3.75 8.16 -4.79
C PRO A 93 -2.31 8.41 -4.34
N GLU A 94 -1.67 9.43 -4.91
CA GLU A 94 -0.36 9.87 -4.45
C GLU A 94 -0.44 10.45 -3.03
N PRO A 95 0.58 10.19 -2.18
CA PRO A 95 0.58 10.67 -0.80
C PRO A 95 0.44 12.20 -0.69
N ARG A 96 1.17 12.94 -1.54
CA ARG A 96 1.16 14.42 -1.55
C ARG A 96 -0.22 15.01 -1.84
N ASN A 97 -0.97 14.39 -2.75
CA ASN A 97 -2.32 14.83 -3.08
C ASN A 97 -3.29 14.63 -1.90
N CYS A 98 -3.01 13.65 -1.04
CA CYS A 98 -3.82 13.40 0.17
C CYS A 98 -3.49 14.39 1.30
N ASP A 99 -2.27 14.93 1.32
CA ASP A 99 -1.82 15.89 2.33
C ASP A 99 -2.35 17.30 2.05
N ILE A 100 -2.45 17.69 0.78
CA ILE A 100 -2.96 19.00 0.38
C ILE A 100 -4.41 19.18 0.82
N SER A 101 -5.22 18.11 0.76
CA SER A 101 -6.61 18.14 1.23
C SER A 101 -6.74 18.41 2.73
N LEU A 102 -5.75 18.08 3.55
CA LEU A 102 -5.76 18.34 5.00
C LEU A 102 -5.47 19.82 5.31
N LYS A 103 -4.50 20.42 4.61
CA LYS A 103 -4.11 21.82 4.87
C LYS A 103 -5.20 22.85 4.55
N THR A 104 -6.12 22.50 3.67
CA THR A 104 -7.29 23.33 3.31
C THR A 104 -8.46 23.21 4.28
N GLU A 105 -8.52 22.15 5.10
CA GLU A 105 -9.56 21.98 6.13
C GLU A 105 -9.21 22.74 7.43
N ASP A 106 -7.92 22.96 7.71
CA ASP A 106 -7.42 23.70 8.89
C ASP A 106 -7.44 25.25 8.73
N LEU A 107 -7.96 25.76 7.61
CA LEU A 107 -8.04 27.20 7.30
C LEU A 107 -9.48 27.74 7.23
N ASN A 108 -10.48 26.95 7.60
CA ASN A 108 -11.88 27.37 7.70
C ASN A 108 -12.43 27.22 9.11
#